data_AF-A0A9P3GNQ3-F1
#
_entry.id   AF-A0A9P3GNQ3-F1
#
_cell.length_a   1.000
_cell.length_b   1.000
_cell.length_c   1.000
_cell.angle_alpha   90.00
_cell.angle_beta   90.00
_cell.angle_gamma   90.00
#
_symmetry.space_group_name_H-M   'P 1'
#
loop_
_entity.id
_entity.type
_entity.pdbx_description
1 polymer ?
#
loop_
_entity_poly.entity_id
_entity_poly.type
_entity_poly.pdbx_seq_one_letter_code
_entity_poly.pdbx_strand_id
1 'polypeptide(L)'
;MLRTVCTSTALRASSQRLVLTPQAASRLLVATYPRAFSTSTPSRNALSAKPTDEKAVQGTEGLHRRDLAPQHPAAVEEALTHPDAVSPDAVKQAPLIRGDWVLFHPVYSDEELKAVKVVHRDPTTLPDKVARALVRFARRSFDFVSGYKEKHVPPAEGLSLEQLRRQGYALTEHQWLSRILFLESIAGVPGMVAATLRHLRSLRLMRRDAGWIHTLLEEAENERMHLMTFMTIRKPSIFFRALVLGAQGVFYNAFFLSYLVSPKICHRFVAYLEEEAVHTYTRCISDLEQGRIPEWENVEAPEIAKDYWRLRPDAKMIDVLYAVRSDESTHRFVNHSLANLNPSTDINPFALREPDMHVKGTKLGFERSESEEYVQESHKLLGRH
;
A
#
# COMPACT_ATOMS: atom_id res chain seq x y z
N MET A 1 -45.29 64.95 9.83
CA MET A 1 -45.49 63.72 10.63
C MET A 1 -44.21 63.56 11.45
N LEU A 2 -44.17 63.66 12.80
CA LEU A 2 -44.86 62.89 13.86
C LEU A 2 -44.45 61.40 13.84
N ARG A 3 -43.83 60.78 14.86
CA ARG A 3 -43.17 61.22 16.13
C ARG A 3 -41.71 60.64 16.13
N THR A 4 -40.89 60.38 17.17
CA THR A 4 -40.85 60.30 18.66
C THR A 4 -39.34 60.45 19.02
N VAL A 5 -38.76 61.19 19.99
CA VAL A 5 -39.01 61.60 21.40
C VAL A 5 -38.37 60.66 22.47
N CYS A 6 -37.49 61.25 23.30
CA CYS A 6 -36.86 60.73 24.54
C CYS A 6 -35.81 59.59 24.43
N THR A 7 -34.81 59.47 25.32
CA THR A 7 -34.45 60.26 26.54
C THR A 7 -32.93 60.39 26.73
N SER A 8 -32.51 61.32 27.59
CA SER A 8 -31.10 61.56 27.98
C SER A 8 -30.81 61.13 29.42
N THR A 9 -29.59 60.66 29.70
CA THR A 9 -28.92 60.85 31.00
C THR A 9 -27.39 60.82 30.81
N ALA A 10 -26.65 61.55 31.64
CA ALA A 10 -25.20 61.70 31.55
C ALA A 10 -24.56 61.76 32.96
N LEU A 11 -23.26 62.11 33.04
CA LEU A 11 -22.42 62.22 34.25
C LEU A 11 -21.88 60.86 34.74
N ARG A 12 -20.65 60.74 35.27
CA ARG A 12 -19.53 61.70 35.36
C ARG A 12 -18.21 60.94 35.47
N ALA A 13 -17.13 61.48 34.91
CA ALA A 13 -15.78 61.03 35.26
C ALA A 13 -15.35 61.59 36.62
N SER A 14 -14.50 60.85 37.34
CA SER A 14 -13.64 61.36 38.41
C SER A 14 -12.21 60.92 38.14
N SER A 15 -11.23 61.61 38.74
CA SER A 15 -9.82 61.52 38.35
C SER A 15 -8.93 61.81 39.56
N GLN A 16 -7.83 61.07 39.71
CA GLN A 16 -6.48 61.67 39.82
C GLN A 16 -5.33 60.65 39.97
N ARG A 17 -4.30 60.89 39.15
CA ARG A 17 -2.84 60.92 39.46
C ARG A 17 -2.16 59.71 40.14
N LEU A 18 -1.29 59.10 39.34
CA LEU A 18 -0.03 58.44 39.71
C LEU A 18 0.94 59.40 40.44
N VAL A 19 1.79 58.91 41.36
CA VAL A 19 3.28 59.05 41.34
C VAL A 19 3.96 58.41 42.59
N LEU A 20 4.99 57.63 42.27
CA LEU A 20 6.05 56.94 43.03
C LEU A 20 6.55 57.57 44.37
N THR A 21 7.08 56.71 45.26
CA THR A 21 8.52 56.62 45.61
C THR A 21 8.83 55.37 46.49
N PRO A 22 10.09 54.93 46.69
CA PRO A 22 10.40 53.50 46.87
C PRO A 22 11.08 53.07 48.19
N GLN A 23 11.01 51.77 48.48
CA GLN A 23 11.96 50.89 49.22
C GLN A 23 11.32 49.48 49.31
N ALA A 24 11.99 48.36 49.54
CA ALA A 24 13.34 47.87 49.24
C ALA A 24 13.38 46.36 49.64
N ALA A 25 14.45 45.64 49.28
CA ALA A 25 14.87 44.36 49.88
C ALA A 25 13.97 43.10 49.73
N SER A 26 14.48 42.18 48.90
CA SER A 26 14.93 40.82 49.33
C SER A 26 14.11 39.56 49.05
N ARG A 27 14.88 38.55 48.61
CA ARG A 27 14.72 37.08 48.73
C ARG A 27 13.67 36.40 47.84
N LEU A 28 14.17 35.82 46.75
CA LEU A 28 13.63 34.55 46.23
C LEU A 28 13.64 33.51 47.38
N LEU A 29 12.55 32.76 47.50
CA LEU A 29 12.51 31.47 48.19
C LEU A 29 12.15 30.39 47.18
N VAL A 30 13.08 29.47 46.93
CA VAL A 30 12.84 28.30 46.08
C VAL A 30 12.01 27.30 46.88
N ALA A 31 10.72 27.21 46.56
CA ALA A 31 9.80 26.27 47.21
C ALA A 31 9.93 24.85 46.61
N THR A 32 10.86 24.06 47.13
CA THR A 32 11.03 22.64 46.78
C THR A 32 9.87 21.79 47.33
N TYR A 33 8.82 21.59 46.53
CA TYR A 33 7.75 20.64 46.84
C TYR A 33 8.00 19.27 46.18
N PRO A 34 8.29 18.21 46.95
CA PRO A 34 8.33 16.84 46.41
C PRO A 34 6.90 16.33 46.19
N ARG A 35 6.32 16.62 45.01
CA ARG A 35 5.09 15.94 44.56
C ARG A 35 5.40 14.52 44.14
N ALA A 36 5.43 13.61 45.12
CA ALA A 36 5.46 12.18 44.88
C ALA A 36 4.19 11.75 44.12
N PHE A 37 4.36 11.33 42.86
CA PHE A 37 3.28 10.72 42.08
C PHE A 37 3.04 9.29 42.55
N SER A 38 2.23 9.15 43.62
CA SER A 38 1.73 7.86 44.09
C SER A 38 0.62 7.33 43.17
N THR A 39 0.98 6.88 41.96
CA THR A 39 0.06 6.20 41.03
C THR A 39 -0.07 4.72 41.39
N SER A 40 -0.69 4.44 42.54
CA SER A 40 -1.05 3.07 42.95
C SER A 40 -2.31 2.57 42.22
N THR A 41 -2.26 2.54 40.89
CA THR A 41 -3.27 1.88 40.04
C THR A 41 -2.78 0.48 39.69
N PRO A 42 -3.62 -0.57 39.80
CA PRO A 42 -3.19 -1.92 39.50
C PRO A 42 -2.91 -2.07 38.01
N SER A 43 -1.67 -2.45 37.65
CA SER A 43 -1.30 -2.76 36.28
C SER A 43 -2.06 -3.99 35.81
N ARG A 44 -3.16 -3.79 35.07
CA ARG A 44 -3.83 -4.84 34.30
C ARG A 44 -3.02 -5.12 33.02
N ASN A 45 -1.83 -5.65 33.19
CA ASN A 45 -1.02 -6.25 32.12
C ASN A 45 -1.72 -7.52 31.60
N ALA A 46 -2.77 -7.34 30.79
CA ALA A 46 -3.40 -8.37 29.98
C ALA A 46 -2.52 -8.68 28.75
N LEU A 47 -1.30 -9.12 29.05
CA LEU A 47 -0.24 -9.59 28.16
C LEU A 47 0.22 -10.96 28.69
N SER A 48 -0.64 -11.96 28.54
CA SER A 48 -0.21 -13.36 28.56
C SER A 48 0.64 -13.60 27.31
N ALA A 49 1.95 -13.46 27.43
CA ALA A 49 2.86 -14.01 26.44
C ALA A 49 2.69 -15.54 26.40
N LYS A 50 2.74 -16.13 25.22
CA LYS A 50 2.90 -17.58 25.07
C LYS A 50 4.28 -17.99 25.63
N PRO A 51 4.42 -19.18 26.24
CA PRO A 51 5.72 -19.68 26.70
C PRO A 51 6.73 -19.77 25.54
N THR A 52 8.01 -19.51 25.83
CA THR A 52 9.10 -19.52 24.83
C THR A 52 9.46 -20.92 24.30
N ASP A 53 8.91 -21.96 24.92
CA ASP A 53 9.05 -23.38 24.61
C ASP A 53 7.86 -23.98 23.84
N GLU A 54 6.82 -23.17 23.56
CA GLU A 54 5.75 -23.59 22.67
C GLU A 54 6.29 -23.75 21.24
N LYS A 55 6.10 -24.92 20.64
CA LYS A 55 6.59 -25.19 19.27
C LYS A 55 5.97 -24.18 18.30
N ALA A 56 6.81 -23.60 17.44
CA ALA A 56 6.35 -22.76 16.34
C ALA A 56 5.30 -23.53 15.51
N VAL A 57 4.10 -22.95 15.43
CA VAL A 57 3.04 -23.45 14.54
C VAL A 57 3.52 -23.23 13.10
N GLN A 58 3.20 -24.16 12.20
CA GLN A 58 3.42 -23.95 10.76
C GLN A 58 2.78 -22.63 10.32
N GLY A 59 3.47 -21.88 9.47
CA GLY A 59 3.04 -20.55 9.04
C GLY A 59 1.67 -20.55 8.37
N THR A 60 1.08 -19.36 8.26
CA THR A 60 -0.13 -19.12 7.45
C THR A 60 0.11 -19.26 5.95
N GLU A 61 1.38 -19.28 5.53
CA GLU A 61 1.81 -19.60 4.18
C GLU A 61 1.83 -21.12 3.97
N GLY A 62 1.38 -21.57 2.79
CA GLY A 62 1.42 -22.98 2.43
C GLY A 62 2.85 -23.49 2.21
N LEU A 63 3.03 -24.82 2.28
CA LEU A 63 4.31 -25.52 2.09
C LEU A 63 5.22 -24.86 1.05
N HIS A 64 6.27 -24.18 1.51
CA HIS A 64 7.23 -23.54 0.64
C HIS A 64 8.07 -24.60 -0.08
N ARG A 65 8.51 -24.30 -1.31
CA ARG A 65 9.49 -25.14 -2.01
C ARG A 65 10.84 -25.23 -1.27
N ARG A 66 11.11 -24.33 -0.30
CA ARG A 66 12.26 -24.36 0.62
C ARG A 66 12.02 -25.13 1.93
N ASP A 67 10.78 -25.52 2.25
CA ASP A 67 10.47 -26.44 3.36
C ASP A 67 10.80 -27.90 2.98
N LEU A 68 10.86 -28.17 1.67
CA LEU A 68 11.42 -29.40 1.12
C LEU A 68 12.95 -29.37 1.25
N ALA A 69 13.54 -30.53 1.57
CA ALA A 69 14.92 -30.65 2.07
C ALA A 69 15.96 -29.86 1.24
N PRO A 70 16.89 -29.13 1.91
CA PRO A 70 17.67 -28.07 1.29
C PRO A 70 18.65 -28.57 0.22
N GLN A 71 18.50 -28.05 -1.01
CA GLN A 71 19.46 -28.22 -2.11
C GLN A 71 20.35 -26.99 -2.26
N HIS A 72 21.15 -26.68 -1.23
CA HIS A 72 22.10 -25.57 -1.26
C HIS A 72 23.56 -26.07 -1.31
N PRO A 73 24.34 -25.66 -2.32
CA PRO A 73 25.81 -25.64 -2.24
C PRO A 73 26.30 -24.74 -1.10
N ALA A 74 27.60 -24.85 -0.77
CA ALA A 74 28.20 -24.13 0.35
C ALA A 74 27.99 -22.61 0.28
N ALA A 75 27.91 -21.98 1.46
CA ALA A 75 27.73 -20.54 1.60
C ALA A 75 28.87 -19.76 0.92
N VAL A 76 28.49 -18.68 0.23
CA VAL A 76 29.42 -17.67 -0.29
C VAL A 76 29.70 -16.67 0.84
N GLU A 77 30.93 -16.18 0.96
CA GLU A 77 31.24 -15.08 1.90
C GLU A 77 30.57 -13.77 1.42
N GLU A 78 29.39 -13.47 1.96
CA GLU A 78 28.67 -12.22 1.69
C GLU A 78 29.36 -11.04 2.41
N ALA A 79 30.11 -10.24 1.65
CA ALA A 79 30.78 -9.06 2.17
C ALA A 79 29.78 -7.94 2.50
N LEU A 80 29.83 -7.44 3.74
CA LEU A 80 28.95 -6.39 4.29
C LEU A 80 28.87 -5.11 3.43
N THR A 81 29.93 -4.80 2.66
CA THR A 81 30.02 -3.61 1.82
C THR A 81 30.08 -3.98 0.34
N HIS A 82 28.95 -3.86 -0.37
CA HIS A 82 28.93 -3.82 -1.83
C HIS A 82 28.91 -2.36 -2.32
N PRO A 83 29.72 -1.96 -3.33
CA PRO A 83 29.80 -0.56 -3.80
C PRO A 83 28.46 0.07 -4.20
N ASP A 84 27.52 -0.76 -4.62
CA ASP A 84 26.23 -0.37 -5.18
C ASP A 84 25.03 -0.88 -4.35
N ALA A 85 25.17 -1.33 -3.10
CA ALA A 85 24.14 -2.09 -2.37
C ALA A 85 22.70 -1.50 -2.31
N VAL A 86 22.51 -0.20 -2.59
CA VAL A 86 21.20 0.50 -2.67
C VAL A 86 20.94 1.17 -4.03
N SER A 87 21.66 0.78 -5.07
CA SER A 87 21.69 1.42 -6.39
C SER A 87 20.78 0.71 -7.43
N PRO A 88 20.08 1.45 -8.32
CA PRO A 88 19.40 0.87 -9.49
C PRO A 88 20.31 0.05 -10.42
N ASP A 89 21.63 0.27 -10.33
CA ASP A 89 22.62 -0.41 -11.15
C ASP A 89 23.12 -1.74 -10.53
N ALA A 90 22.94 -1.92 -9.21
CA ALA A 90 23.40 -3.05 -8.40
C ALA A 90 22.88 -4.41 -8.84
N VAL A 91 21.66 -4.43 -9.38
CA VAL A 91 20.85 -5.62 -9.70
C VAL A 91 21.56 -6.61 -10.64
N LYS A 92 22.61 -6.17 -11.36
CA LYS A 92 23.42 -7.02 -12.26
C LYS A 92 24.88 -7.19 -11.83
N GLN A 93 25.26 -6.73 -10.63
CA GLN A 93 26.65 -6.73 -10.16
C GLN A 93 26.85 -7.11 -8.68
N ALA A 94 25.84 -6.95 -7.82
CA ALA A 94 25.85 -7.53 -6.49
C ALA A 94 25.56 -9.04 -6.55
N PRO A 95 26.12 -9.86 -5.65
CA PRO A 95 25.52 -11.16 -5.36
C PRO A 95 24.08 -10.91 -4.89
N LEU A 96 23.13 -11.66 -5.45
CA LEU A 96 21.73 -11.56 -5.03
C LEU A 96 21.64 -12.02 -3.57
N ILE A 97 21.25 -11.13 -2.65
CA ILE A 97 21.18 -11.44 -1.21
C ILE A 97 20.09 -12.50 -1.00
N ARG A 98 20.53 -13.72 -0.70
CA ARG A 98 19.67 -14.92 -0.68
C ARG A 98 19.23 -15.27 0.73
N GLY A 99 18.09 -14.72 1.12
CA GLY A 99 17.40 -15.04 2.37
C GLY A 99 16.03 -14.39 2.43
N ASP A 100 15.30 -14.61 3.52
CA ASP A 100 14.03 -13.95 3.77
C ASP A 100 14.27 -12.70 4.61
N TRP A 101 14.39 -11.58 3.90
CA TRP A 101 14.52 -10.22 4.43
C TRP A 101 13.35 -9.31 4.01
N VAL A 102 12.35 -9.89 3.35
CA VAL A 102 11.04 -9.31 3.04
C VAL A 102 10.01 -9.74 4.09
N LEU A 103 8.94 -8.97 4.27
CA LEU A 103 7.90 -9.21 5.26
C LEU A 103 7.05 -10.45 4.96
N PHE A 104 6.65 -10.61 3.70
CA PHE A 104 5.75 -11.65 3.20
C PHE A 104 5.90 -11.78 1.68
N HIS A 105 5.66 -12.98 1.14
CA HIS A 105 5.64 -13.24 -0.31
C HIS A 105 4.54 -14.25 -0.67
N PRO A 106 3.51 -13.86 -1.44
CA PRO A 106 2.46 -14.80 -1.79
C PRO A 106 2.97 -15.86 -2.78
N VAL A 107 2.68 -17.12 -2.47
CA VAL A 107 2.96 -18.28 -3.34
C VAL A 107 1.65 -18.75 -3.95
N TYR A 108 1.51 -18.60 -5.27
CA TYR A 108 0.27 -18.92 -5.99
C TYR A 108 0.34 -20.27 -6.70
N SER A 109 -0.78 -20.99 -6.70
CA SER A 109 -1.00 -22.12 -7.59
C SER A 109 -1.37 -21.68 -9.02
N ASP A 110 -1.12 -22.56 -9.99
CA ASP A 110 -1.46 -22.37 -11.40
C ASP A 110 -2.97 -22.12 -11.61
N GLU A 111 -3.82 -22.68 -10.75
CA GLU A 111 -5.26 -22.52 -10.71
C GLU A 111 -5.68 -21.15 -10.15
N GLU A 112 -4.98 -20.67 -9.12
CA GLU A 112 -5.22 -19.37 -8.49
C GLU A 112 -4.85 -18.19 -9.38
N LEU A 113 -3.68 -18.24 -10.04
CA LEU A 113 -3.26 -17.23 -11.01
C LEU A 113 -4.29 -17.02 -12.13
N LYS A 114 -5.01 -18.09 -12.50
CA LYS A 114 -6.06 -18.12 -13.52
C LYS A 114 -7.45 -17.75 -12.98
N ALA A 115 -7.65 -17.73 -11.65
CA ALA A 115 -8.93 -17.38 -11.01
C ALA A 115 -9.21 -15.87 -10.99
N VAL A 116 -8.18 -15.03 -11.10
CA VAL A 116 -8.30 -13.56 -11.04
C VAL A 116 -9.16 -13.01 -12.18
N LYS A 117 -10.17 -12.22 -11.82
CA LYS A 117 -11.10 -11.55 -12.75
C LYS A 117 -11.02 -10.03 -12.60
N VAL A 118 -11.19 -9.34 -13.71
CA VAL A 118 -11.51 -7.90 -13.72
C VAL A 118 -12.95 -7.76 -13.23
N VAL A 119 -13.13 -7.10 -12.09
CA VAL A 119 -14.43 -6.77 -11.47
C VAL A 119 -14.42 -5.30 -11.08
N HIS A 120 -15.59 -4.67 -11.06
CA HIS A 120 -15.75 -3.24 -10.74
C HIS A 120 -16.86 -3.02 -9.70
N ARG A 121 -16.58 -2.24 -8.64
CA ARG A 121 -17.57 -1.79 -7.66
C ARG A 121 -18.25 -0.49 -8.09
N ASP A 122 -19.55 -0.55 -8.35
CA ASP A 122 -20.34 0.67 -8.57
C ASP A 122 -20.26 1.65 -7.38
N PRO A 123 -19.99 2.95 -7.63
CA PRO A 123 -19.82 3.93 -6.58
C PRO A 123 -21.18 4.38 -6.02
N THR A 124 -21.68 3.67 -5.02
CA THR A 124 -23.01 3.93 -4.42
C THR A 124 -22.98 5.04 -3.37
N THR A 125 -22.02 5.03 -2.45
CA THR A 125 -21.90 6.02 -1.37
C THR A 125 -21.22 7.31 -1.83
N LEU A 126 -21.30 8.39 -1.04
CA LEU A 126 -20.57 9.63 -1.32
C LEU A 126 -19.03 9.43 -1.28
N PRO A 127 -18.44 8.73 -0.28
CA PRO A 127 -17.05 8.31 -0.31
C PRO A 127 -16.65 7.60 -1.62
N ASP A 128 -17.45 6.65 -2.10
CA ASP A 128 -17.14 5.92 -3.34
C ASP A 128 -17.16 6.83 -4.56
N LYS A 129 -18.14 7.74 -4.64
CA LYS A 129 -18.27 8.70 -5.74
C LYS A 129 -17.09 9.66 -5.79
N VAL A 130 -16.60 10.12 -4.63
CA VAL A 130 -15.39 10.94 -4.53
C VAL A 130 -14.15 10.13 -4.95
N ALA A 131 -13.95 8.95 -4.37
CA ALA A 131 -12.80 8.09 -4.69
C ALA A 131 -12.75 7.70 -6.18
N ARG A 132 -13.89 7.27 -6.77
CA ARG A 132 -13.99 6.90 -8.18
C ARG A 132 -13.81 8.10 -9.12
N ALA A 133 -14.24 9.31 -8.70
CA ALA A 133 -13.97 10.53 -9.45
C ALA A 133 -12.48 10.91 -9.44
N LEU A 134 -11.81 10.78 -8.28
CA LEU A 134 -10.37 11.03 -8.14
C LEU A 134 -9.54 10.04 -8.97
N VAL A 135 -9.86 8.74 -8.94
CA VAL A 135 -9.18 7.74 -9.79
C VAL A 135 -9.43 8.01 -11.27
N ARG A 136 -10.66 8.32 -11.68
CA ARG A 136 -10.97 8.67 -13.08
C ARG A 136 -10.26 9.95 -13.53
N PHE A 137 -10.03 10.91 -12.64
CA PHE A 137 -9.22 12.08 -12.92
C PHE A 137 -7.74 11.71 -13.06
N ALA A 138 -7.16 11.02 -12.06
CA ALA A 138 -5.76 10.60 -12.06
C ALA A 138 -5.41 9.75 -13.30
N ARG A 139 -6.25 8.76 -13.63
CA ARG A 139 -6.08 7.94 -14.85
C ARG A 139 -6.14 8.79 -16.11
N ARG A 140 -7.12 9.70 -16.26
CA ARG A 140 -7.20 10.59 -17.44
C ARG A 140 -5.99 11.51 -17.56
N SER A 141 -5.51 12.06 -16.46
CA SER A 141 -4.30 12.90 -16.43
C SER A 141 -3.05 12.10 -16.78
N PHE A 142 -2.89 10.88 -16.24
CA PHE A 142 -1.77 10.01 -16.57
C PHE A 142 -1.81 9.54 -18.03
N ASP A 143 -2.96 9.06 -18.51
CA ASP A 143 -3.14 8.59 -19.88
C ASP A 143 -2.89 9.74 -20.88
N PHE A 144 -3.30 10.98 -20.55
CA PHE A 144 -2.97 12.18 -21.34
C PHE A 144 -1.47 12.51 -21.35
N VAL A 145 -0.82 12.59 -20.18
CA VAL A 145 0.60 12.97 -20.06
C VAL A 145 1.55 11.92 -20.64
N SER A 146 1.23 10.63 -20.49
CA SER A 146 1.97 9.51 -21.10
C SER A 146 1.70 9.34 -22.60
N GLY A 147 0.70 10.03 -23.15
CA GLY A 147 0.22 9.83 -24.52
C GLY A 147 -0.47 8.47 -24.75
N TYR A 148 -0.78 7.73 -23.69
CA TYR A 148 -1.44 6.43 -23.75
C TYR A 148 -2.87 6.58 -24.29
N LYS A 149 -3.23 5.70 -25.22
CA LYS A 149 -4.55 5.66 -25.85
C LYS A 149 -5.09 4.25 -25.76
N GLU A 150 -6.01 4.03 -24.85
CA GLU A 150 -6.81 2.80 -24.85
C GLU A 150 -7.92 2.91 -25.90
N LYS A 151 -8.08 1.85 -26.69
CA LYS A 151 -9.20 1.67 -27.61
C LYS A 151 -9.98 0.43 -27.18
N HIS A 152 -11.27 0.62 -26.89
CA HIS A 152 -12.17 -0.47 -26.49
C HIS A 152 -12.89 -1.14 -27.69
N VAL A 153 -12.76 -0.58 -28.89
CA VAL A 153 -13.24 -1.20 -30.14
C VAL A 153 -12.21 -2.23 -30.61
N PRO A 154 -12.60 -3.41 -31.13
CA PRO A 154 -11.64 -4.34 -31.73
C PRO A 154 -10.83 -3.69 -32.87
N PRO A 155 -9.57 -4.11 -33.10
CA PRO A 155 -8.86 -3.80 -34.33
C PRO A 155 -9.57 -4.44 -35.54
N ALA A 156 -9.33 -3.90 -36.73
CA ALA A 156 -9.71 -4.59 -37.96
C ALA A 156 -8.89 -5.88 -38.14
N GLU A 157 -9.49 -6.90 -38.73
CA GLU A 157 -8.81 -8.17 -39.02
C GLU A 157 -7.64 -7.98 -40.01
N GLY A 158 -6.61 -8.82 -39.87
CA GLY A 158 -5.43 -8.80 -40.75
C GLY A 158 -4.44 -7.64 -40.56
N LEU A 159 -4.64 -6.75 -39.57
CA LEU A 159 -3.68 -5.68 -39.26
C LEU A 159 -2.35 -6.25 -38.72
N SER A 160 -1.24 -5.75 -39.23
CA SER A 160 0.10 -6.11 -38.75
C SER A 160 0.40 -5.49 -37.38
N LEU A 161 1.38 -6.06 -36.65
CA LEU A 161 1.75 -5.54 -35.32
C LEU A 161 2.20 -4.06 -35.36
N GLU A 162 2.89 -3.63 -36.41
CA GLU A 162 3.26 -2.22 -36.59
C GLU A 162 2.01 -1.33 -36.76
N GLN A 163 1.00 -1.79 -37.51
CA GLN A 163 -0.27 -1.08 -37.66
C GLN A 163 -1.06 -1.06 -36.35
N LEU A 164 -1.11 -2.16 -35.59
CA LEU A 164 -1.74 -2.22 -34.27
C LEU A 164 -1.09 -1.24 -33.28
N ARG A 165 0.26 -1.17 -33.27
CA ARG A 165 1.03 -0.22 -32.45
C ARG A 165 0.82 1.24 -32.89
N ARG A 166 0.94 1.55 -34.19
CA ARG A 166 0.63 2.89 -34.74
C ARG A 166 -0.80 3.36 -34.44
N GLN A 167 -1.76 2.43 -34.42
CA GLN A 167 -3.16 2.74 -34.14
C GLN A 167 -3.53 2.72 -32.65
N GLY A 168 -2.61 2.39 -31.73
CA GLY A 168 -2.85 2.37 -30.28
C GLY A 168 -3.63 1.14 -29.77
N TYR A 169 -3.73 0.07 -30.56
CA TYR A 169 -4.35 -1.19 -30.10
C TYR A 169 -3.39 -2.04 -29.26
N ALA A 170 -2.09 -2.00 -29.57
CA ALA A 170 -1.03 -2.68 -28.82
C ALA A 170 0.03 -1.66 -28.37
N LEU A 171 0.69 -1.94 -27.25
CA LEU A 171 1.90 -1.22 -26.83
C LEU A 171 3.18 -1.97 -27.25
N THR A 172 4.30 -1.26 -27.20
CA THR A 172 5.65 -1.83 -27.16
C THR A 172 6.04 -2.21 -25.73
N GLU A 173 7.02 -3.11 -25.56
CA GLU A 173 7.77 -3.31 -24.29
C GLU A 173 8.03 -1.97 -23.58
N HIS A 174 8.65 -1.03 -24.29
CA HIS A 174 9.10 0.23 -23.72
C HIS A 174 7.93 1.04 -23.15
N GLN A 175 6.76 1.03 -23.79
CA GLN A 175 5.58 1.73 -23.30
C GLN A 175 4.94 1.01 -22.10
N TRP A 176 4.92 -0.33 -22.09
CA TRP A 176 4.50 -1.10 -20.91
C TRP A 176 5.41 -0.83 -19.72
N LEU A 177 6.73 -0.98 -19.86
CA LEU A 177 7.69 -0.73 -18.79
C LEU A 177 7.66 0.74 -18.32
N SER A 178 7.54 1.71 -19.23
CA SER A 178 7.41 3.12 -18.83
C SER A 178 6.10 3.44 -18.10
N ARG A 179 5.01 2.70 -18.36
CA ARG A 179 3.76 2.81 -17.59
C ARG A 179 3.93 2.18 -16.20
N ILE A 180 4.33 0.91 -16.18
CA ILE A 180 4.52 0.11 -14.97
C ILE A 180 5.50 0.81 -14.01
N LEU A 181 6.75 1.05 -14.42
CA LEU A 181 7.78 1.70 -13.61
C LEU A 181 7.39 3.08 -13.04
N PHE A 182 6.40 3.75 -13.63
CA PHE A 182 5.86 4.99 -13.08
C PHE A 182 4.79 4.70 -12.03
N LEU A 183 3.82 3.83 -12.34
CA LEU A 183 2.70 3.51 -11.47
C LEU A 183 3.16 2.77 -10.19
N GLU A 184 4.00 1.73 -10.30
CA GLU A 184 4.54 1.01 -9.12
C GLU A 184 5.28 1.97 -8.16
N SER A 185 5.97 2.99 -8.72
CA SER A 185 6.69 4.00 -7.93
C SER A 185 5.78 4.94 -7.13
N ILE A 186 4.48 4.91 -7.39
CA ILE A 186 3.43 5.65 -6.69
C ILE A 186 2.56 4.69 -5.86
N ALA A 187 2.35 3.45 -6.32
CA ALA A 187 1.53 2.42 -5.66
C ALA A 187 2.10 1.97 -4.30
N GLY A 188 3.43 1.99 -4.10
CA GLY A 188 4.02 1.74 -2.77
C GLY A 188 3.82 2.86 -1.71
N VAL A 189 3.19 3.99 -2.07
CA VAL A 189 3.03 5.16 -1.17
C VAL A 189 1.82 5.05 -0.21
N PRO A 190 0.61 4.68 -0.65
CA PRO A 190 -0.59 4.63 0.19
C PRO A 190 -0.46 3.76 1.44
N GLY A 191 -0.04 2.50 1.28
CA GLY A 191 0.18 1.57 2.39
C GLY A 191 1.18 2.12 3.41
N MET A 192 2.33 2.61 2.95
CA MET A 192 3.38 3.18 3.80
C MET A 192 2.90 4.38 4.61
N VAL A 193 2.13 5.29 3.98
CA VAL A 193 1.54 6.46 4.65
C VAL A 193 0.47 6.04 5.67
N ALA A 194 -0.40 5.11 5.29
CA ALA A 194 -1.46 4.59 6.16
C ALA A 194 -0.87 3.86 7.38
N ALA A 195 0.08 2.95 7.16
CA ALA A 195 0.84 2.26 8.19
C ALA A 195 1.55 3.25 9.13
N THR A 196 2.26 4.24 8.61
CA THR A 196 2.96 5.26 9.41
C THR A 196 1.99 6.05 10.30
N LEU A 197 0.87 6.52 9.73
CA LEU A 197 -0.13 7.29 10.48
C LEU A 197 -0.83 6.45 11.56
N ARG A 198 -1.04 5.15 11.32
CA ARG A 198 -1.58 4.19 12.28
C ARG A 198 -0.57 3.80 13.36
N HIS A 199 0.68 3.55 12.99
CA HIS A 199 1.80 3.28 13.90
C HIS A 199 2.00 4.42 14.90
N LEU A 200 2.12 5.66 14.40
CA LEU A 200 2.19 6.85 15.24
C LEU A 200 0.91 7.08 16.07
N ARG A 201 -0.24 6.47 15.71
CA ARG A 201 -1.49 6.52 16.49
C ARG A 201 -1.50 5.47 17.61
N SER A 202 -1.02 4.26 17.32
CA SER A 202 -0.81 3.20 18.30
C SER A 202 0.12 3.66 19.42
N LEU A 203 1.28 4.23 19.06
CA LEU A 203 2.27 4.78 20.00
C LEU A 203 1.69 5.92 20.84
N ARG A 204 1.20 7.01 20.22
CA ARG A 204 0.78 8.22 20.97
C ARG A 204 -0.48 8.02 21.84
N LEU A 205 -1.22 6.94 21.64
CA LEU A 205 -2.39 6.58 22.44
C LEU A 205 -2.15 5.37 23.38
N MET A 206 -0.99 4.73 23.31
CA MET A 206 -0.64 3.49 24.02
C MET A 206 -1.68 2.37 23.81
N ARG A 207 -2.02 2.08 22.54
CA ARG A 207 -3.06 1.10 22.15
C ARG A 207 -2.55 0.12 21.11
N ARG A 208 -3.00 -1.14 21.19
CA ARG A 208 -2.86 -2.10 20.08
C ARG A 208 -3.57 -1.58 18.84
N ASP A 209 -2.97 -1.81 17.68
CA ASP A 209 -3.50 -1.41 16.36
C ASP A 209 -4.51 -2.42 15.77
N ALA A 210 -4.49 -3.66 16.25
CA ALA A 210 -5.29 -4.78 15.76
C ALA A 210 -4.99 -5.19 14.30
N GLY A 211 -3.70 -5.20 13.94
CA GLY A 211 -3.17 -5.90 12.77
C GLY A 211 -3.29 -5.17 11.43
N TRP A 212 -3.59 -3.87 11.44
CA TRP A 212 -3.67 -3.06 10.21
C TRP A 212 -2.29 -2.60 9.74
N ILE A 213 -1.38 -2.23 10.65
CA ILE A 213 -0.03 -1.73 10.30
C ILE A 213 0.76 -2.77 9.51
N HIS A 214 0.63 -4.06 9.85
CA HIS A 214 1.34 -5.16 9.20
C HIS A 214 0.99 -5.24 7.71
N THR A 215 -0.29 -5.47 7.40
CA THR A 215 -0.82 -5.57 6.03
C THR A 215 -0.57 -4.32 5.20
N LEU A 216 -0.56 -3.13 5.81
CA LEU A 216 -0.28 -1.88 5.10
C LEU A 216 1.23 -1.63 4.86
N LEU A 217 2.13 -2.32 5.58
CA LEU A 217 3.55 -2.37 5.24
C LEU A 217 3.86 -3.48 4.23
N GLU A 218 3.16 -4.62 4.31
CA GLU A 218 3.26 -5.71 3.33
C GLU A 218 2.82 -5.25 1.93
N GLU A 219 1.66 -4.59 1.82
CA GLU A 219 1.18 -3.90 0.62
C GLU A 219 2.26 -2.95 0.06
N ALA A 220 2.78 -2.05 0.89
CA ALA A 220 3.79 -1.08 0.46
C ALA A 220 5.14 -1.71 0.06
N GLU A 221 5.48 -2.88 0.59
CA GLU A 221 6.65 -3.65 0.17
C GLU A 221 6.40 -4.46 -1.10
N ASN A 222 5.22 -5.05 -1.26
CA ASN A 222 4.86 -5.81 -2.45
C ASN A 222 4.89 -4.93 -3.71
N GLU A 223 4.28 -3.75 -3.64
CA GLU A 223 4.37 -2.70 -4.69
C GLU A 223 5.82 -2.25 -4.96
N ARG A 224 6.66 -2.21 -3.92
CA ARG A 224 8.10 -1.94 -4.07
C ARG A 224 8.79 -3.10 -4.80
N MET A 225 8.38 -4.35 -4.58
CA MET A 225 8.92 -5.55 -5.24
C MET A 225 8.44 -5.66 -6.70
N HIS A 226 7.24 -5.16 -7.04
CA HIS A 226 6.85 -4.89 -8.43
C HIS A 226 7.88 -3.96 -9.09
N LEU A 227 8.06 -2.76 -8.53
CA LEU A 227 8.98 -1.75 -9.07
C LEU A 227 10.40 -2.30 -9.25
N MET A 228 10.96 -2.97 -8.22
CA MET A 228 12.31 -3.55 -8.30
C MET A 228 12.40 -4.63 -9.38
N THR A 229 11.37 -5.47 -9.55
CA THR A 229 11.30 -6.50 -10.59
C THR A 229 11.38 -5.89 -11.99
N PHE A 230 10.54 -4.91 -12.31
CA PHE A 230 10.56 -4.29 -13.64
C PHE A 230 11.81 -3.42 -13.88
N MET A 231 12.44 -2.88 -12.82
CA MET A 231 13.71 -2.15 -12.92
C MET A 231 14.89 -3.06 -13.33
N THR A 232 14.83 -4.37 -13.08
CA THR A 232 15.85 -5.34 -13.55
C THR A 232 15.93 -5.40 -15.09
N ILE A 233 14.78 -5.23 -15.74
CA ILE A 233 14.57 -5.29 -17.18
C ILE A 233 14.98 -3.94 -17.80
N ARG A 234 14.49 -2.83 -17.22
CA ARG A 234 14.69 -1.48 -17.76
C ARG A 234 15.09 -0.47 -16.70
N LYS A 235 16.28 0.11 -16.88
CA LYS A 235 16.76 1.24 -16.09
C LYS A 235 16.07 2.56 -16.51
N PRO A 236 15.40 3.29 -15.61
CA PRO A 236 14.75 4.57 -15.94
C PRO A 236 15.78 5.71 -16.12
N SER A 237 15.52 6.62 -17.06
CA SER A 237 16.39 7.78 -17.32
C SER A 237 16.35 8.81 -16.17
N ILE A 238 17.35 9.69 -16.10
CA ILE A 238 17.41 10.77 -15.10
C ILE A 238 16.14 11.65 -15.15
N PHE A 239 15.64 11.95 -16.36
CA PHE A 239 14.39 12.69 -16.54
C PHE A 239 13.17 11.93 -15.97
N PHE A 240 13.07 10.62 -16.23
CA PHE A 240 12.01 9.79 -15.66
C PHE A 240 12.08 9.74 -14.13
N ARG A 241 13.29 9.60 -13.56
CA ARG A 241 13.52 9.63 -12.11
C ARG A 241 13.15 10.99 -11.49
N ALA A 242 13.36 12.10 -12.21
CA ALA A 242 12.92 13.43 -11.78
C ALA A 242 11.38 13.59 -11.83
N LEU A 243 10.71 13.01 -12.83
CA LEU A 243 9.24 12.96 -12.88
C LEU A 243 8.67 12.15 -11.71
N VAL A 244 9.24 10.98 -11.40
CA VAL A 244 8.85 10.15 -10.25
C VAL A 244 9.02 10.92 -8.94
N LEU A 245 10.17 11.59 -8.72
CA LEU A 245 10.41 12.41 -7.53
C LEU A 245 9.38 13.53 -7.38
N GLY A 246 9.04 14.22 -8.47
CA GLY A 246 7.99 15.25 -8.46
C GLY A 246 6.60 14.70 -8.16
N ALA A 247 6.26 13.55 -8.77
CA ALA A 247 4.98 12.88 -8.57
C ALA A 247 4.81 12.35 -7.14
N GLN A 248 5.83 11.68 -6.59
CA GLN A 248 5.88 11.27 -5.18
C GLN A 248 5.77 12.47 -4.25
N GLY A 249 6.51 13.56 -4.51
CA GLY A 249 6.49 14.77 -3.70
C GLY A 249 5.09 15.40 -3.59
N VAL A 250 4.30 15.39 -4.66
CA VAL A 250 2.89 15.84 -4.64
C VAL A 250 1.98 14.79 -4.01
N PHE A 251 2.05 13.54 -4.47
CA PHE A 251 1.11 12.48 -4.10
C PHE A 251 1.22 12.05 -2.63
N TYR A 252 2.45 11.89 -2.10
CA TYR A 252 2.68 11.57 -0.69
C TYR A 252 2.00 12.59 0.23
N ASN A 253 2.20 13.88 -0.02
CA ASN A 253 1.63 14.95 0.80
C ASN A 253 0.10 15.03 0.65
N ALA A 254 -0.43 14.87 -0.58
CA ALA A 254 -1.88 14.86 -0.82
C ALA A 254 -2.58 13.66 -0.14
N PHE A 255 -1.99 12.47 -0.22
CA PHE A 255 -2.52 11.25 0.39
C PHE A 255 -2.38 11.28 1.92
N PHE A 256 -1.26 11.75 2.46
CA PHE A 256 -1.06 11.97 3.91
C PHE A 256 -2.13 12.88 4.51
N LEU A 257 -2.38 14.05 3.89
CA LEU A 257 -3.42 14.97 4.33
C LEU A 257 -4.83 14.36 4.19
N SER A 258 -5.07 13.61 3.12
CA SER A 258 -6.35 12.92 2.89
C SER A 258 -6.59 11.79 3.90
N TYR A 259 -5.56 11.04 4.30
CA TYR A 259 -5.67 9.95 5.28
C TYR A 259 -5.89 10.47 6.70
N LEU A 260 -5.33 11.66 7.03
CA LEU A 260 -5.67 12.37 8.27
C LEU A 260 -7.14 12.80 8.34
N VAL A 261 -7.77 13.10 7.20
CA VAL A 261 -9.19 13.54 7.12
C VAL A 261 -10.15 12.34 7.02
N SER A 262 -9.85 11.35 6.18
CA SER A 262 -10.73 10.19 5.94
C SER A 262 -9.95 8.96 5.43
N PRO A 263 -9.52 8.06 6.35
CA PRO A 263 -8.95 6.77 5.98
C PRO A 263 -9.87 5.94 5.07
N LYS A 264 -11.20 6.02 5.26
CA LYS A 264 -12.19 5.30 4.44
C LYS A 264 -12.17 5.72 2.97
N ILE A 265 -12.08 7.03 2.69
CA ILE A 265 -11.95 7.52 1.31
C ILE A 265 -10.61 7.10 0.71
N CYS A 266 -9.55 7.10 1.52
CA CYS A 266 -8.21 6.71 1.07
C CYS A 266 -8.13 5.23 0.70
N HIS A 267 -8.56 4.31 1.57
CA HIS A 267 -8.64 2.88 1.22
C HIS A 267 -9.58 2.64 0.04
N ARG A 268 -10.72 3.34 -0.08
CA ARG A 268 -11.60 3.21 -1.25
C ARG A 268 -11.00 3.79 -2.54
N PHE A 269 -10.08 4.75 -2.43
CA PHE A 269 -9.32 5.30 -3.57
C PHE A 269 -8.26 4.32 -4.05
N VAL A 270 -7.47 3.73 -3.13
CA VAL A 270 -6.51 2.64 -3.41
C VAL A 270 -7.23 1.46 -4.06
N ALA A 271 -8.29 0.94 -3.44
CA ALA A 271 -9.09 -0.14 -4.04
C ALA A 271 -9.60 0.14 -5.47
N TYR A 272 -9.88 1.41 -5.80
CA TYR A 272 -10.26 1.82 -7.16
C TYR A 272 -9.07 2.04 -8.12
N LEU A 273 -7.85 2.29 -7.64
CA LEU A 273 -6.64 2.18 -8.46
C LEU A 273 -6.39 0.72 -8.81
N GLU A 274 -6.53 -0.18 -7.84
CA GLU A 274 -6.11 -1.58 -8.00
C GLU A 274 -7.11 -2.40 -8.85
N GLU A 275 -8.39 -1.96 -8.93
CA GLU A 275 -9.29 -2.40 -10.02
C GLU A 275 -8.74 -2.06 -11.42
N GLU A 276 -8.18 -0.86 -11.59
CA GLU A 276 -7.59 -0.41 -12.86
C GLU A 276 -6.21 -1.04 -13.10
N ALA A 277 -5.48 -1.43 -12.04
CA ALA A 277 -4.24 -2.20 -12.12
C ALA A 277 -4.49 -3.65 -12.55
N VAL A 278 -5.43 -4.37 -11.91
CA VAL A 278 -5.88 -5.72 -12.35
C VAL A 278 -6.35 -5.69 -13.81
N HIS A 279 -7.07 -4.63 -14.24
CA HIS A 279 -7.42 -4.43 -15.64
C HIS A 279 -6.19 -4.21 -16.54
N THR A 280 -5.26 -3.34 -16.13
CA THR A 280 -4.03 -3.02 -16.86
C THR A 280 -3.15 -4.26 -17.06
N TYR A 281 -2.92 -5.05 -16.02
CA TYR A 281 -2.14 -6.30 -16.11
C TYR A 281 -2.90 -7.41 -16.86
N THR A 282 -4.22 -7.52 -16.74
CA THR A 282 -5.00 -8.45 -17.59
C THR A 282 -4.86 -8.11 -19.07
N ARG A 283 -4.86 -6.82 -19.44
CA ARG A 283 -4.58 -6.40 -20.83
C ARG A 283 -3.13 -6.67 -21.23
N CYS A 284 -2.17 -6.46 -20.34
CA CYS A 284 -0.75 -6.70 -20.61
C CYS A 284 -0.46 -8.19 -20.89
N ILE A 285 -1.02 -9.08 -20.06
CA ILE A 285 -1.05 -10.54 -20.27
C ILE A 285 -1.66 -10.86 -21.64
N SER A 286 -2.85 -10.33 -21.94
CA SER A 286 -3.54 -10.65 -23.19
C SER A 286 -2.87 -10.07 -24.45
N ASP A 287 -2.14 -8.95 -24.34
CA ASP A 287 -1.26 -8.44 -25.40
C ASP A 287 -0.03 -9.36 -25.60
N LEU A 288 0.52 -9.97 -24.54
CA LEU A 288 1.63 -10.93 -24.62
C LEU A 288 1.19 -12.28 -25.22
N GLU A 289 0.11 -12.88 -24.69
CA GLU A 289 -0.45 -14.16 -25.17
C GLU A 289 -0.83 -14.13 -26.66
N GLN A 290 -1.20 -12.95 -27.18
CA GLN A 290 -1.55 -12.74 -28.59
C GLN A 290 -0.37 -12.30 -29.46
N GLY A 291 0.87 -12.46 -28.99
CA GLY A 291 2.08 -12.14 -29.75
C GLY A 291 2.25 -10.64 -30.09
N ARG A 292 1.57 -9.74 -29.35
CA ARG A 292 1.66 -8.29 -29.55
C ARG A 292 2.85 -7.65 -28.80
N ILE A 293 3.48 -8.41 -27.92
CA ILE A 293 4.74 -8.08 -27.23
C ILE A 293 5.76 -9.21 -27.47
N PRO A 294 6.17 -9.47 -28.74
CA PRO A 294 7.12 -10.55 -29.06
C PRO A 294 8.48 -10.34 -28.39
N GLU A 295 8.79 -9.12 -27.96
CA GLU A 295 9.98 -8.80 -27.16
C GLU A 295 10.02 -9.53 -25.80
N TRP A 296 8.88 -10.03 -25.29
CA TRP A 296 8.76 -10.70 -23.99
C TRP A 296 8.45 -12.20 -24.04
N GLU A 297 8.07 -12.73 -25.20
CA GLU A 297 7.60 -14.11 -25.37
C GLU A 297 8.61 -15.19 -24.89
N ASN A 298 9.89 -14.86 -24.96
CA ASN A 298 11.01 -15.72 -24.54
C ASN A 298 11.96 -15.04 -23.54
N VAL A 299 11.47 -14.03 -22.81
CA VAL A 299 12.21 -13.44 -21.68
C VAL A 299 11.98 -14.28 -20.43
N GLU A 300 13.06 -14.75 -19.81
CA GLU A 300 13.02 -15.40 -18.50
C GLU A 300 12.58 -14.41 -17.41
N ALA A 301 11.89 -14.91 -16.38
CA ALA A 301 11.55 -14.13 -15.20
C ALA A 301 12.85 -13.61 -14.53
N PRO A 302 12.91 -12.35 -14.07
CA PRO A 302 14.05 -11.87 -13.28
C PRO A 302 14.27 -12.72 -12.03
N GLU A 303 15.53 -12.95 -11.64
CA GLU A 303 15.84 -13.77 -10.46
C GLU A 303 15.19 -13.23 -9.17
N ILE A 304 15.07 -11.91 -9.02
CA ILE A 304 14.31 -11.29 -7.91
C ILE A 304 12.82 -11.69 -7.91
N ALA A 305 12.21 -11.89 -9.07
CA ALA A 305 10.82 -12.35 -9.20
C ALA A 305 10.71 -13.85 -8.89
N LYS A 306 11.69 -14.66 -9.34
CA LYS A 306 11.76 -16.09 -9.01
C LYS A 306 11.94 -16.32 -7.50
N ASP A 307 12.82 -15.55 -6.86
CA ASP A 307 13.05 -15.65 -5.41
C ASP A 307 11.94 -15.01 -4.57
N TYR A 308 11.22 -13.99 -5.05
CA TYR A 308 10.07 -13.39 -4.35
C TYR A 308 8.82 -14.29 -4.46
N TRP A 309 8.19 -14.41 -5.63
CA TRP A 309 6.98 -15.23 -5.84
C TRP A 309 7.23 -16.76 -5.89
N ARG A 310 8.43 -17.20 -5.51
CA ARG A 310 8.86 -18.61 -5.46
C ARG A 310 8.63 -19.38 -6.79
N LEU A 311 8.74 -18.67 -7.91
CA LEU A 311 8.46 -19.19 -9.25
C LEU A 311 9.39 -20.38 -9.61
N ARG A 312 9.06 -21.10 -10.68
CA ARG A 312 9.93 -22.17 -11.19
C ARG A 312 11.23 -21.59 -11.78
N PRO A 313 12.34 -22.34 -11.83
CA PRO A 313 13.58 -21.87 -12.46
C PRO A 313 13.43 -21.49 -13.95
N ASP A 314 12.51 -22.16 -14.66
CA ASP A 314 12.15 -21.98 -16.07
C ASP A 314 11.06 -20.90 -16.29
N ALA A 315 10.62 -20.19 -15.24
CA ALA A 315 9.57 -19.19 -15.33
C ALA A 315 9.96 -18.05 -16.29
N LYS A 316 8.96 -17.54 -17.00
CA LYS A 316 9.05 -16.48 -18.01
C LYS A 316 8.39 -15.19 -17.54
N MET A 317 8.56 -14.12 -18.31
CA MET A 317 7.92 -12.82 -18.12
C MET A 317 6.38 -12.91 -17.96
N ILE A 318 5.73 -13.85 -18.64
CA ILE A 318 4.28 -14.09 -18.50
C ILE A 318 3.87 -14.51 -17.08
N ASP A 319 4.68 -15.35 -16.41
CA ASP A 319 4.40 -15.84 -15.06
C ASP A 319 4.52 -14.70 -14.03
N VAL A 320 5.48 -13.79 -14.25
CA VAL A 320 5.65 -12.56 -13.44
C VAL A 320 4.42 -11.66 -13.56
N LEU A 321 3.89 -11.45 -14.79
CA LEU A 321 2.69 -10.64 -15.00
C LEU A 321 1.45 -11.27 -14.34
N TYR A 322 1.33 -12.61 -14.33
CA TYR A 322 0.28 -13.31 -13.60
C TYR A 322 0.39 -13.15 -12.09
N ALA A 323 1.61 -13.26 -11.53
CA ALA A 323 1.86 -13.10 -10.10
C ALA A 323 1.52 -11.67 -9.63
N VAL A 324 2.10 -10.65 -10.29
CA VAL A 324 1.81 -9.22 -10.02
C VAL A 324 0.30 -8.96 -10.07
N ARG A 325 -0.40 -9.38 -11.14
CA ARG A 325 -1.87 -9.23 -11.24
C ARG A 325 -2.65 -9.83 -10.06
N SER A 326 -2.13 -10.91 -9.47
CA SER A 326 -2.75 -11.60 -8.35
C SER A 326 -2.56 -10.81 -7.05
N ASP A 327 -1.41 -10.16 -6.89
CA ASP A 327 -1.13 -9.20 -5.82
C ASP A 327 -2.03 -7.96 -5.93
N GLU A 328 -2.15 -7.35 -7.11
CA GLU A 328 -3.10 -6.25 -7.38
C GLU A 328 -4.53 -6.61 -6.94
N SER A 329 -4.95 -7.84 -7.20
CA SER A 329 -6.29 -8.32 -6.85
C SER A 329 -6.46 -8.55 -5.34
N THR A 330 -5.35 -8.83 -4.63
CA THR A 330 -5.27 -8.83 -3.17
C THR A 330 -5.38 -7.41 -2.63
N HIS A 331 -4.57 -6.46 -3.11
CA HIS A 331 -4.58 -5.07 -2.66
C HIS A 331 -5.97 -4.41 -2.88
N ARG A 332 -6.59 -4.66 -4.05
CA ARG A 332 -8.00 -4.33 -4.35
C ARG A 332 -8.95 -4.88 -3.28
N PHE A 333 -8.90 -6.19 -3.04
CA PHE A 333 -9.81 -6.90 -2.13
C PHE A 333 -9.66 -6.42 -0.69
N VAL A 334 -8.41 -6.30 -0.22
CA VAL A 334 -8.06 -5.79 1.12
C VAL A 334 -8.57 -4.36 1.28
N ASN A 335 -8.21 -3.43 0.38
CA ASN A 335 -8.58 -2.02 0.54
C ASN A 335 -10.09 -1.75 0.40
N HIS A 336 -10.81 -2.49 -0.45
CA HIS A 336 -12.27 -2.41 -0.45
C HIS A 336 -12.86 -2.83 0.91
N SER A 337 -12.32 -3.89 1.51
CA SER A 337 -12.72 -4.37 2.84
C SER A 337 -12.39 -3.37 3.94
N LEU A 338 -11.15 -2.88 4.00
CA LEU A 338 -10.70 -1.90 5.00
C LEU A 338 -11.49 -0.58 4.94
N ALA A 339 -11.93 -0.16 3.75
CA ALA A 339 -12.83 0.99 3.59
C ALA A 339 -14.24 0.77 4.18
N ASN A 340 -14.73 -0.49 4.23
CA ASN A 340 -16.02 -0.83 4.82
C ASN A 340 -15.96 -0.81 6.37
N LEU A 341 -14.84 -1.22 6.98
CA LEU A 341 -14.61 -1.27 8.43
C LEU A 341 -14.58 0.10 9.13
N ASN A 342 -14.74 0.14 10.46
CA ASN A 342 -14.44 1.30 11.29
C ASN A 342 -12.96 1.26 11.76
N PRO A 343 -12.07 2.13 11.24
CA PRO A 343 -10.63 2.08 11.52
C PRO A 343 -10.24 2.51 12.96
N SER A 344 -11.20 2.68 13.86
CA SER A 344 -10.97 2.98 15.28
C SER A 344 -11.54 1.93 16.25
N THR A 345 -12.27 0.93 15.77
CA THR A 345 -12.89 -0.12 16.61
C THR A 345 -12.74 -1.53 16.05
N ASP A 346 -12.68 -1.67 14.73
CA ASP A 346 -12.72 -2.97 14.07
C ASP A 346 -11.29 -3.48 13.83
N ILE A 347 -11.08 -4.78 14.03
CA ILE A 347 -9.78 -5.42 13.76
C ILE A 347 -9.59 -5.62 12.25
N ASN A 348 -8.35 -5.73 11.79
CA ASN A 348 -8.10 -6.16 10.41
C ASN A 348 -8.47 -7.65 10.29
N PRO A 349 -9.43 -8.05 9.42
CA PRO A 349 -9.81 -9.45 9.25
C PRO A 349 -8.69 -10.33 8.70
N PHE A 350 -7.70 -9.73 8.03
CA PHE A 350 -6.61 -10.43 7.35
C PHE A 350 -5.39 -10.69 8.26
N ALA A 351 -5.35 -10.09 9.45
CA ALA A 351 -4.21 -10.13 10.37
C ALA A 351 -3.91 -11.51 11.02
N LEU A 352 -4.59 -12.57 10.58
CA LEU A 352 -4.42 -13.96 11.04
C LEU A 352 -4.47 -15.01 9.92
N ARG A 353 -4.92 -14.63 8.71
CA ARG A 353 -4.92 -15.39 7.45
C ARG A 353 -5.60 -14.54 6.38
N GLU A 354 -5.30 -14.80 5.11
CA GLU A 354 -6.04 -14.25 3.98
C GLU A 354 -6.95 -15.31 3.31
N PRO A 355 -7.99 -14.90 2.58
CA PRO A 355 -8.71 -15.79 1.67
C PRO A 355 -7.80 -16.21 0.49
N ASP A 356 -8.09 -17.36 -0.13
CA ASP A 356 -7.42 -17.81 -1.36
C ASP A 356 -7.70 -16.89 -2.58
N MET A 357 -7.01 -17.13 -3.70
CA MET A 357 -7.22 -16.33 -4.91
C MET A 357 -8.55 -16.61 -5.62
N HIS A 358 -9.24 -17.73 -5.36
CA HIS A 358 -10.59 -17.94 -5.87
C HIS A 358 -11.57 -16.94 -5.23
N VAL A 359 -11.37 -16.58 -3.95
CA VAL A 359 -12.08 -15.49 -3.28
C VAL A 359 -11.51 -14.12 -3.69
N LYS A 360 -10.24 -13.82 -3.41
CA LYS A 360 -9.65 -12.48 -3.63
C LYS A 360 -9.69 -12.04 -5.10
N GLY A 361 -9.42 -12.97 -6.01
CA GLY A 361 -9.40 -12.73 -7.45
C GLY A 361 -10.77 -12.48 -8.07
N THR A 362 -11.85 -13.01 -7.48
CA THR A 362 -13.22 -12.90 -8.06
C THR A 362 -14.16 -11.97 -7.31
N LYS A 363 -13.97 -11.75 -6.01
CA LYS A 363 -14.77 -10.86 -5.18
C LYS A 363 -14.11 -9.48 -5.07
N LEU A 364 -14.91 -8.44 -4.88
CA LEU A 364 -14.42 -7.06 -4.74
C LEU A 364 -13.78 -6.78 -3.37
N GLY A 365 -14.14 -7.51 -2.34
CA GLY A 365 -13.81 -7.26 -0.93
C GLY A 365 -14.93 -7.78 -0.04
N PHE A 366 -14.70 -7.83 1.28
CA PHE A 366 -15.71 -8.13 2.27
C PHE A 366 -16.52 -6.89 2.67
N GLU A 367 -17.82 -7.06 2.83
CA GLU A 367 -18.63 -6.14 3.64
C GLU A 367 -18.35 -6.34 5.15
N ARG A 368 -18.74 -5.37 5.99
CA ARG A 368 -18.35 -5.37 7.42
C ARG A 368 -18.79 -6.63 8.17
N SER A 369 -19.97 -7.16 7.88
CA SER A 369 -20.49 -8.41 8.48
C SER A 369 -19.72 -9.65 8.04
N GLU A 370 -19.30 -9.70 6.77
CA GLU A 370 -18.50 -10.81 6.22
C GLU A 370 -17.08 -10.79 6.81
N SER A 371 -16.53 -9.59 7.05
CA SER A 371 -15.26 -9.41 7.74
C SER A 371 -15.32 -9.91 9.20
N GLU A 372 -16.46 -9.68 9.88
CA GLU A 372 -16.70 -10.16 11.24
C GLU A 372 -16.88 -11.69 11.29
N GLU A 373 -17.60 -12.28 10.35
CA GLU A 373 -17.72 -13.73 10.20
C GLU A 373 -16.37 -14.40 9.90
N TYR A 374 -15.60 -13.84 8.97
CA TYR A 374 -14.27 -14.32 8.59
C TYR A 374 -13.30 -14.32 9.79
N VAL A 375 -13.32 -13.27 10.62
CA VAL A 375 -12.58 -13.19 11.90
C VAL A 375 -13.01 -14.29 12.87
N GLN A 376 -14.32 -14.50 13.04
CA GLN A 376 -14.83 -15.55 13.92
C GLN A 376 -14.44 -16.95 13.44
N GLU A 377 -14.38 -17.19 12.13
CA GLU A 377 -13.85 -18.42 11.55
C GLU A 377 -12.34 -18.55 11.79
N SER A 378 -11.54 -17.50 11.55
CA SER A 378 -10.08 -17.51 11.82
C SER A 378 -9.78 -17.95 13.25
N HIS A 379 -10.50 -17.40 14.24
CA HIS A 379 -10.35 -17.80 15.64
C HIS A 379 -10.83 -19.24 15.93
N LYS A 380 -11.88 -19.73 15.26
CA LYS A 380 -12.35 -21.13 15.39
C LYS A 380 -11.38 -22.14 14.76
N LEU A 381 -10.63 -21.75 13.73
CA LEU A 381 -9.59 -22.58 13.12
C LEU A 381 -8.34 -22.63 13.99
N LEU A 382 -7.81 -21.47 14.39
CA LEU A 382 -6.60 -21.37 15.22
C LEU A 382 -6.80 -21.89 16.65
N GLY A 383 -8.03 -21.89 17.17
CA GLY A 383 -8.38 -22.42 18.49
C GLY A 383 -8.74 -23.92 18.53
N ARG A 384 -8.38 -24.69 17.49
CA ARG A 384 -8.62 -26.16 17.40
C ARG A 384 -7.35 -27.01 17.58
N HIS A 385 -6.24 -26.39 17.97
CA HIS A 385 -4.94 -27.02 18.18
C HIS A 385 -4.44 -26.77 19.61
#